data_AF-A0A9E6F0Q7-F1
#
_entry.id   AF-A0A9E6F0Q7-F1
#
_cell.length_a   1.000
_cell.length_b   1.000
_cell.length_c   1.000
_cell.angle_alpha   90.00
_cell.angle_beta   90.00
_cell.angle_gamma   90.00
#
_symmetry.space_group_name_H-M   'P 1'
#
loop_
_entity.id
_entity.type
_entity.pdbx_description
1 polymer ?
#
loop_
_entity_poly.entity_id
_entity_poly.type
_entity_poly.pdbx_seq_one_letter_code
_entity_poly.pdbx_strand_id
1 'polypeptide(L)'
;MAKKVESIKHTTNKRAHIPSQEEAGYEDANAKVQDGKKVLELPKNPVIHRGQDPELFWLNKYGNDDRDDLLSVDIRSLYRH
;
A
#
# COMPACT_ATOMS: atom_id res chain seq x y z
N MET A 1 -34.78 -5.12 14.84
CA MET A 1 -34.23 -5.69 13.58
C MET A 1 -33.01 -4.87 13.21
N ALA A 2 -31.82 -5.48 13.15
CA ALA A 2 -30.58 -4.76 12.87
C ALA A 2 -30.56 -4.24 11.42
N LYS A 3 -30.24 -2.97 11.23
CA LYS A 3 -30.15 -2.35 9.90
C LYS A 3 -29.05 -3.06 9.11
N LYS A 4 -29.41 -3.62 7.95
CA LYS A 4 -28.46 -4.25 7.03
C LYS A 4 -27.41 -3.21 6.64
N VAL A 5 -26.14 -3.48 6.95
CA VAL A 5 -25.04 -2.59 6.56
C VAL A 5 -24.89 -2.71 5.05
N GLU A 6 -25.25 -1.65 4.33
CA GLU A 6 -25.05 -1.57 2.89
C GLU A 6 -23.59 -1.17 2.60
N SER A 7 -23.08 -1.66 1.46
CA SER A 7 -21.75 -1.30 0.96
C SER A 7 -21.64 0.22 0.78
N ILE A 8 -20.62 0.84 1.35
CA ILE A 8 -20.31 2.27 1.14
C ILE A 8 -19.79 2.43 -0.29
N LYS A 9 -20.52 3.17 -1.13
CA LYS A 9 -20.12 3.47 -2.51
C LYS A 9 -19.52 4.87 -2.59
N HIS A 10 -18.27 4.98 -3.02
CA HIS A 10 -17.64 6.27 -3.30
C HIS A 10 -18.02 6.76 -4.70
N THR A 11 -19.13 7.50 -4.80
CA THR A 11 -19.65 7.98 -6.09
C THR A 11 -18.82 9.12 -6.70
N THR A 12 -18.16 9.92 -5.84
CA THR A 12 -17.36 11.09 -6.23
C THR A 12 -15.97 10.72 -6.74
N ASN A 13 -15.34 9.70 -6.16
CA ASN A 13 -14.01 9.25 -6.54
C ASN A 13 -14.12 8.10 -7.55
N LYS A 14 -14.35 8.45 -8.81
CA LYS A 14 -14.24 7.50 -9.92
C LYS A 14 -12.77 7.46 -10.37
N ARG A 15 -12.11 6.32 -10.18
CA ARG A 15 -10.83 6.07 -10.85
C ARG A 15 -11.08 6.09 -12.36
N ALA A 16 -10.31 6.88 -13.09
CA ALA A 16 -10.42 6.96 -14.55
C ALA A 16 -10.09 5.61 -15.22
N HIS A 17 -9.23 4.80 -14.59
CA HIS A 17 -8.84 3.48 -15.07
C HIS A 17 -8.45 2.59 -13.87
N ILE A 18 -8.81 1.31 -13.89
CA ILE A 18 -8.22 0.31 -12.99
C ILE A 18 -7.18 -0.41 -13.84
N PRO A 19 -5.89 -0.40 -13.46
CA PRO A 19 -4.85 -1.09 -14.23
C PRO A 19 -5.21 -2.56 -14.44
N SER A 20 -5.12 -3.02 -15.68
CA SER A 20 -5.20 -4.45 -15.98
C SER A 20 -3.86 -5.10 -15.65
N GLN A 21 -3.85 -6.44 -15.55
CA GLN A 21 -2.61 -7.18 -15.32
C GLN A 21 -1.59 -6.99 -16.45
N GLU A 22 -2.05 -6.70 -17.66
CA GLU A 22 -1.21 -6.42 -18.82
C GLU A 22 -0.57 -5.03 -18.76
N GLU A 23 -1.17 -4.08 -18.04
CA GLU A 23 -0.62 -2.74 -17.83
C GLU A 23 0.43 -2.68 -16.70
N ALA A 24 0.71 -3.79 -16.00
CA ALA A 24 1.73 -3.84 -14.97
C ALA A 24 3.12 -3.54 -15.55
N GLY A 25 3.83 -2.56 -14.99
CA GLY A 25 5.17 -2.15 -15.45
C GLY A 25 5.18 -1.03 -16.50
N TYR A 26 4.03 -0.60 -17.05
CA TYR A 26 3.99 0.56 -17.95
C TYR A 26 4.42 1.87 -17.28
N GLU A 27 4.38 1.92 -15.95
CA GLU A 27 4.84 3.05 -15.14
C GLU A 27 6.36 3.28 -15.24
N ASP A 28 7.15 2.26 -15.62
CA ASP A 28 8.60 2.42 -15.81
C ASP A 28 8.95 3.33 -17.00
N ALA A 29 8.11 3.36 -18.03
CA ALA A 29 8.32 4.17 -19.22
C ALA A 29 7.82 5.63 -19.07
N ASN A 30 7.11 5.96 -17.98
CA ASN A 30 6.52 7.28 -17.81
C ASN A 30 7.51 8.24 -17.14
N ALA A 31 7.87 9.32 -17.85
CA ALA A 31 8.82 10.33 -17.37
C ALA A 31 8.43 10.95 -16.02
N LYS A 32 7.14 11.15 -15.75
CA LYS A 32 6.67 11.73 -14.48
C LYS A 32 6.74 10.76 -13.30
N VAL A 33 6.59 9.47 -13.58
CA VAL A 33 6.80 8.41 -12.57
C VAL A 33 8.28 8.32 -12.21
N GLN A 34 9.17 8.45 -13.19
CA GLN A 34 10.62 8.42 -12.97
C GLN A 34 11.14 9.66 -12.25
N ASP A 35 10.53 10.83 -12.48
CA ASP A 35 10.86 12.08 -11.78
C ASP A 35 10.36 12.10 -10.32
N GLY A 36 9.28 11.36 -10.03
CA GLY A 36 8.73 11.21 -8.69
C GLY A 36 9.56 10.32 -7.76
N LYS A 37 9.27 10.39 -6.45
CA LYS A 37 9.81 9.43 -5.49
C LYS A 37 9.23 8.05 -5.79
N LYS A 38 10.10 7.06 -6.02
CA LYS A 38 9.68 5.68 -6.29
C LYS A 38 9.14 4.99 -5.03
N VAL A 39 9.84 5.20 -3.93
CA VAL A 39 9.54 4.58 -2.63
C VAL A 39 9.19 5.66 -1.62
N LEU A 40 8.09 5.43 -0.91
CA LEU A 40 7.74 6.17 0.29
C LEU A 40 8.07 5.32 1.52
N GLU A 41 8.87 5.88 2.42
CA GLU A 41 9.17 5.27 3.71
C GLU A 41 8.19 5.81 4.76
N LEU A 42 7.46 4.91 5.39
CA LEU A 42 6.52 5.22 6.46
C LEU A 42 6.99 4.57 7.77
N PRO A 43 6.91 5.26 8.91
CA PRO A 43 7.20 4.63 10.20
C PRO A 43 6.22 3.49 10.45
N LYS A 44 6.75 2.30 10.79
CA LYS A 44 5.90 1.21 11.23
C LYS A 44 5.32 1.53 12.61
N ASN A 45 4.14 0.98 12.88
CA ASN A 45 3.57 1.05 14.22
C ASN A 45 4.57 0.39 15.19
N PRO A 46 4.89 0.98 16.36
CA PRO A 46 5.94 0.50 17.26
C PRO A 46 5.50 -0.75 18.04
N VAL A 47 4.83 -1.70 17.39
CA VAL A 47 4.40 -2.96 17.99
C VAL A 47 5.60 -3.89 18.01
N ILE A 48 6.44 -3.72 19.04
CA ILE A 48 7.78 -4.33 19.15
C ILE A 48 7.76 -5.72 19.82
N HIS A 49 6.59 -6.27 20.15
CA HIS A 49 6.49 -7.58 20.79
C HIS A 49 5.38 -8.49 20.22
N ARG A 50 5.77 -9.75 19.97
CA ARG A 50 4.98 -10.86 19.40
C ARG A 50 3.55 -11.02 19.96
N GLY A 51 3.32 -10.65 21.22
CA GLY A 51 2.02 -10.83 21.88
C GLY A 51 0.96 -9.77 21.55
N GLN A 52 1.33 -8.64 20.98
CA GLN A 52 0.38 -7.55 20.69
C GLN A 52 -0.27 -7.68 19.32
N ASP A 53 0.44 -8.27 18.35
CA ASP A 53 -0.11 -8.58 17.03
C ASP A 53 0.60 -9.82 16.42
N PRO A 54 0.20 -11.04 16.84
CA PRO A 54 0.86 -12.27 16.41
C PRO A 54 0.70 -12.54 14.91
N GLU A 55 -0.38 -12.05 14.29
CA GLU A 55 -0.62 -12.25 12.86
C GLU A 55 0.36 -11.45 12.01
N LEU A 56 0.63 -10.18 12.36
CA LEU A 56 1.63 -9.37 11.66
C LEU A 56 3.06 -9.92 11.84
N PHE A 57 3.31 -10.58 12.97
CA PHE A 57 4.58 -11.25 13.23
C PHE A 57 4.79 -12.44 12.30
N TRP A 58 3.77 -13.29 12.12
CA TRP A 58 3.84 -14.46 11.24
C TRP A 58 3.94 -14.09 9.76
N LEU A 59 3.46 -12.91 9.38
CA LEU A 59 3.60 -12.38 8.03
C LEU A 59 4.96 -11.70 7.77
N ASN A 60 5.92 -11.78 8.70
CA ASN A 60 7.28 -11.23 8.58
C ASN A 60 7.30 -9.72 8.23
N LYS A 61 6.31 -8.97 8.72
CA LYS A 61 6.12 -7.55 8.36
C LYS A 61 7.19 -6.61 8.94
N TYR A 62 7.88 -7.04 10.01
CA TYR A 62 8.94 -6.28 10.69
C TYR A 62 10.35 -6.72 10.27
N GLY A 63 10.48 -7.56 9.24
CA GLY A 63 11.77 -8.03 8.74
C GLY A 63 12.42 -9.07 9.65
N ASN A 64 13.63 -9.51 9.29
CA ASN A 64 14.34 -10.53 10.05
C ASN A 64 14.80 -9.97 11.41
N ASP A 65 14.32 -10.60 12.48
CA ASP A 65 14.52 -10.18 13.88
C ASP A 65 13.89 -8.83 14.24
N ASP A 66 12.80 -8.43 13.57
CA ASP A 66 12.02 -7.23 13.89
C ASP A 66 12.81 -5.91 13.78
N ARG A 67 13.85 -5.88 12.96
CA ARG A 67 14.79 -4.75 12.85
C ARG A 67 14.34 -3.64 11.91
N ASP A 68 13.28 -3.87 11.13
CA ASP A 68 12.85 -2.90 10.14
C ASP A 68 11.82 -1.94 10.74
N ASP A 69 12.27 -0.74 11.10
CA ASP A 69 11.42 0.33 11.65
C ASP A 69 10.58 1.06 10.60
N LEU A 70 10.95 0.95 9.32
CA LEU A 70 10.33 1.66 8.20
C LEU A 70 9.67 0.69 7.23
N LEU A 71 8.47 1.04 6.76
CA LEU A 71 7.75 0.35 5.70
C LEU A 71 8.00 1.08 4.37
N SER A 72 8.66 0.39 3.46
CA SER A 72 8.90 0.86 2.08
C SER A 72 7.73 0.49 1.18
N VAL A 73 7.06 1.48 0.61
CA VAL A 73 5.93 1.28 -0.32
C VAL A 73 6.27 1.87 -1.68
N ASP A 74 6.08 1.09 -2.75
CA ASP A 74 6.17 1.61 -4.12
C ASP A 74 4.95 2.48 -4.43
N ILE A 75 5.18 3.77 -4.64
CA ILE A 75 4.14 4.77 -4.90
C ILE A 75 4.06 5.18 -6.38
N ARG A 76 4.83 4.54 -7.27
CA ARG A 76 4.85 4.86 -8.70
C ARG A 76 3.48 4.75 -9.36
N SER A 77 2.67 3.79 -8.90
CA SER A 77 1.28 3.61 -9.33
C SER A 77 0.38 4.84 -9.07
N LEU A 78 0.80 5.78 -8.21
CA LEU A 78 0.08 7.03 -7.94
C LEU A 78 0.32 8.11 -9.00
N TYR A 79 1.44 8.03 -9.74
CA TYR A 79 1.88 9.08 -10.66
C TYR A 79 1.54 8.74 -12.12
N ARG A 80 0.26 8.52 -12.46
CA ARG A 80 -0.12 8.26 -13.87
C ARG A 80 -0.13 9.53 -14.75
N HIS A 81 -0.14 10.72 -14.15
CA HIS A 81 -0.44 11.98 -14.83
C HIS A 81 0.72 12.93 -14.99
#